data_AF-A0A6G3Z3V4-F1
#
_entry.id   AF-A0A6G3Z3V4-F1
#
_cell.length_a   1.000
_cell.length_b   1.000
_cell.length_c   1.000
_cell.angle_alpha   90.00
_cell.angle_beta   90.00
_cell.angle_gamma   90.00
#
_symmetry.space_group_name_H-M   'P 1'
#
loop_
_entity.id
_entity.type
_entity.pdbx_description
1 polymer ?
#
loop_
_entity_poly.entity_id
_entity_poly.type
_entity_poly.pdbx_seq_one_letter_code
_entity_poly.pdbx_strand_id
1 'polypeptide(L)'
;ILNPAKVALAAAAGVGDIPVMRRPRIAILATGDEIINAGQTPTGDQIFNSGTPGLSALVFSIGGQPLALGIARDDPDDVREALASAEGADLLVTIGGASVGDHDHLRRVFAEEGGSLLFEKVRVKPGKPAWFGRLHDLPVLGLPGNPVSAMVTARLFLVPALRTLLAQPTALALGFETSVLSEPLDKNGDRETYLRGFRETVTGPVRPYSEQARACLNWQPQYPDLDSIISHAWQWHLKHHGKAPV
;
A
#
# COMPACT_ATOMS: atom_id res chain seq x y z
N ILE A 1 -7.73 -20.16 4.94
CA ILE A 1 -7.06 -20.38 3.63
C ILE A 1 -7.04 -21.88 3.34
N LEU A 2 -7.57 -22.26 2.16
CA LEU A 2 -7.47 -23.60 1.60
C LEU A 2 -6.12 -23.73 0.89
N ASN A 3 -5.27 -24.63 1.37
CA ASN A 3 -4.01 -25.00 0.72
C ASN A 3 -4.20 -26.37 0.03
N PRO A 4 -3.23 -26.83 -0.78
CA PRO A 4 -3.37 -28.10 -1.50
C PRO A 4 -3.75 -29.28 -0.60
N ALA A 5 -3.15 -29.38 0.59
CA ALA A 5 -3.45 -30.45 1.55
C ALA A 5 -4.90 -30.40 2.06
N LYS A 6 -5.43 -29.22 2.39
CA LYS A 6 -6.82 -29.05 2.85
C LYS A 6 -7.83 -29.35 1.74
N VAL A 7 -7.51 -28.97 0.50
CA VAL A 7 -8.34 -29.30 -0.67
C VAL A 7 -8.37 -30.81 -0.90
N ALA A 8 -7.21 -31.47 -0.87
CA ALA A 8 -7.11 -32.92 -1.01
C ALA A 8 -7.86 -33.66 0.10
N LEU A 9 -7.76 -33.19 1.35
CA LEU A 9 -8.49 -33.78 2.48
C LEU A 9 -10.01 -33.65 2.30
N ALA A 10 -10.50 -32.48 1.87
CA ALA A 10 -11.93 -32.28 1.61
C ALA A 10 -12.44 -33.20 0.50
N ALA A 11 -11.69 -33.32 -0.60
CA ALA A 11 -12.03 -34.21 -1.71
C ALA A 11 -12.01 -35.69 -1.27
N ALA A 12 -11.01 -36.12 -0.50
CA ALA A 12 -10.92 -37.47 0.04
C ALA A 12 -12.07 -37.80 1.01
N ALA A 13 -12.62 -36.80 1.69
CA ALA A 13 -13.82 -36.93 2.52
C ALA A 13 -15.15 -36.91 1.72
N GLY A 14 -15.09 -36.84 0.39
CA GLY A 14 -16.27 -36.81 -0.48
C GLY A 14 -16.96 -35.44 -0.57
N VAL A 15 -16.30 -34.36 -0.14
CA VAL A 15 -16.85 -32.99 -0.21
C VAL A 15 -16.55 -32.39 -1.59
N GLY A 16 -17.59 -32.20 -2.40
CA GLY A 16 -17.49 -31.61 -3.75
C GLY A 16 -17.41 -30.09 -3.77
N ASP A 17 -18.04 -29.42 -2.80
CA ASP A 17 -18.13 -27.96 -2.73
C ASP A 17 -17.79 -27.47 -1.32
N ILE A 18 -17.02 -26.39 -1.23
CA ILE A 18 -16.63 -25.77 0.04
C ILE A 18 -17.06 -24.29 0.00
N PRO A 19 -17.94 -23.84 0.91
CA PRO A 19 -18.25 -22.42 1.00
C PRO A 19 -16.99 -21.64 1.42
N VAL A 20 -16.68 -20.58 0.68
CA VAL A 20 -15.52 -19.71 0.92
C VAL A 20 -15.96 -18.25 0.99
N MET A 21 -15.18 -17.44 1.68
CA MET A 21 -15.33 -15.98 1.63
C MET A 21 -15.06 -15.50 0.20
N ARG A 22 -15.96 -14.65 -0.33
CA ARG A 22 -15.70 -13.97 -1.60
C ARG A 22 -14.46 -13.08 -1.47
N ARG A 23 -13.80 -12.80 -2.60
CA ARG A 23 -12.70 -11.83 -2.63
C ARG A 23 -13.29 -10.43 -2.37
N PRO A 24 -12.72 -9.65 -1.44
CA PRO A 24 -13.13 -8.26 -1.26
C PRO A 24 -12.71 -7.43 -2.48
N ARG A 25 -13.62 -6.59 -2.96
CA ARG A 25 -13.43 -5.67 -4.09
C ARG A 25 -12.78 -4.39 -3.57
N ILE A 26 -11.58 -4.08 -4.03
CA ILE A 26 -10.82 -2.92 -3.54
C ILE A 26 -10.65 -1.93 -4.68
N ALA A 27 -11.38 -0.84 -4.60
CA ALA A 27 -11.25 0.27 -5.54
C ALA A 27 -9.94 1.01 -5.29
N ILE A 28 -9.22 1.35 -6.36
CA ILE A 28 -7.96 2.07 -6.30
C ILE A 28 -8.05 3.26 -7.25
N LEU A 29 -7.97 4.46 -6.69
CA LEU A 29 -8.02 5.72 -7.41
C LEU A 29 -6.70 6.46 -7.24
N ALA A 30 -6.03 6.77 -8.35
CA ALA A 30 -4.93 7.72 -8.35
C ALA A 30 -5.46 9.13 -8.60
N THR A 31 -4.77 10.16 -8.11
CA THR A 31 -5.07 11.56 -8.44
C THR A 31 -3.82 12.31 -8.86
N GLY A 32 -3.97 13.32 -9.71
CA GLY A 32 -2.94 14.27 -10.09
C GLY A 32 -2.83 14.49 -11.60
N ASP A 33 -2.63 15.74 -12.00
CA ASP A 33 -2.49 16.15 -13.40
C ASP A 33 -1.15 15.72 -14.01
N GLU A 34 -0.12 15.59 -13.17
CA GLU A 34 1.20 15.11 -13.55
C GLU A 34 1.22 13.59 -13.81
N ILE A 35 0.19 12.86 -13.38
CA ILE A 35 0.18 11.40 -13.43
C ILE A 35 -0.30 10.90 -14.80
N ILE A 36 0.50 10.01 -15.41
CA ILE A 36 0.16 9.28 -16.64
C ILE A 36 0.39 7.78 -16.47
N ASN A 37 -0.27 6.96 -17.29
CA ASN A 37 -0.09 5.51 -17.25
C ASN A 37 1.21 5.07 -17.93
N ALA A 38 1.77 3.96 -17.45
CA ALA A 38 2.91 3.32 -18.11
C ALA A 38 2.59 2.99 -19.58
N GLY A 39 3.56 3.22 -20.46
CA GLY A 39 3.40 3.04 -21.92
C GLY A 39 2.95 4.30 -22.67
N GLN A 40 2.56 5.37 -21.96
CA GLN A 40 2.34 6.69 -22.57
C GLN A 40 3.67 7.46 -22.72
N THR A 41 3.72 8.42 -23.64
CA THR A 41 4.86 9.33 -23.80
C THR A 41 4.70 10.51 -22.85
N PRO A 42 5.63 10.72 -21.88
CA PRO A 42 5.53 11.84 -20.95
C PRO A 42 5.82 13.18 -21.65
N THR A 43 5.16 14.22 -21.17
CA THR A 43 5.37 15.62 -21.57
C THR A 43 5.56 16.49 -20.32
N GLY A 44 6.46 17.47 -20.38
CA GLY A 44 6.73 18.36 -19.24
C GLY A 44 7.15 17.61 -17.98
N ASP A 45 6.48 17.91 -16.87
CA ASP A 45 6.76 17.37 -15.53
C ASP A 45 5.97 16.07 -15.21
N GLN A 46 5.40 15.42 -16.22
CA GLN A 46 4.61 14.20 -16.03
C GLN A 46 5.44 13.03 -15.48
N ILE A 47 4.84 12.26 -14.59
CA ILE A 47 5.41 11.05 -13.99
C ILE A 47 4.47 9.86 -14.16
N PHE A 48 5.04 8.66 -14.17
CA PHE A 48 4.26 7.44 -14.37
C PHE A 48 3.55 6.96 -13.09
N ASN A 49 2.30 6.52 -13.27
CA ASN A 49 1.46 5.87 -12.28
C ASN A 49 2.04 4.50 -11.89
N SER A 50 2.94 4.50 -10.91
CA SER A 50 3.48 3.28 -10.31
C SER A 50 2.67 2.80 -9.11
N GLY A 51 1.90 3.68 -8.47
CA GLY A 51 1.11 3.39 -7.28
C GLY A 51 -0.02 2.39 -7.56
N THR A 52 -0.84 2.66 -8.58
CA THR A 52 -2.01 1.83 -8.92
C THR A 52 -1.64 0.38 -9.25
N PRO A 53 -0.68 0.08 -10.16
CA PRO A 53 -0.29 -1.29 -10.44
C PRO A 53 0.36 -1.97 -9.23
N GLY A 54 1.18 -1.26 -8.45
CA GLY A 54 1.80 -1.79 -7.24
C GLY A 54 0.77 -2.20 -6.18
N LEU A 55 -0.21 -1.34 -5.90
CA LEU A 55 -1.29 -1.65 -4.95
C LEU A 55 -2.21 -2.74 -5.47
N SER A 56 -2.49 -2.76 -6.78
CA SER A 56 -3.30 -3.82 -7.39
C SER A 56 -2.65 -5.19 -7.19
N ALA A 57 -1.34 -5.28 -7.43
CA ALA A 57 -0.58 -6.51 -7.18
C ALA A 57 -0.58 -6.90 -5.69
N LEU A 58 -0.42 -5.93 -4.78
CA LEU A 58 -0.51 -6.17 -3.34
C LEU A 58 -1.90 -6.72 -2.95
N VAL A 59 -2.98 -6.06 -3.35
CA VAL A 59 -4.37 -6.50 -3.08
C VAL A 59 -4.58 -7.93 -3.57
N PHE A 60 -4.19 -8.22 -4.81
CA PHE A 60 -4.32 -9.55 -5.40
C PHE A 60 -3.53 -10.60 -4.60
N SER A 61 -2.29 -10.30 -4.21
CA SER A 61 -1.44 -11.22 -3.45
C SER A 61 -2.01 -11.61 -2.08
N ILE A 62 -2.83 -10.75 -1.48
CA ILE A 62 -3.49 -10.99 -0.18
C ILE A 62 -4.83 -11.72 -0.36
N GLY A 63 -5.34 -11.84 -1.59
CA GLY A 63 -6.59 -12.51 -1.94
C GLY A 63 -7.77 -11.58 -2.18
N GLY A 64 -7.53 -10.27 -2.31
CA GLY A 64 -8.52 -9.29 -2.76
C GLY A 64 -8.67 -9.24 -4.28
N GLN A 65 -9.68 -8.53 -4.75
CA GLN A 65 -9.92 -8.20 -6.15
C GLN A 65 -9.67 -6.70 -6.36
N PRO A 66 -8.55 -6.28 -6.97
CA PRO A 66 -8.32 -4.87 -7.25
C PRO A 66 -9.25 -4.38 -8.37
N LEU A 67 -9.77 -3.17 -8.21
CA LEU A 67 -10.53 -2.43 -9.21
C LEU A 67 -9.80 -1.10 -9.44
N ALA A 68 -9.02 -1.01 -10.52
CA ALA A 68 -8.37 0.24 -10.89
C ALA A 68 -9.41 1.20 -11.48
N LEU A 69 -9.69 2.30 -10.76
CA LEU A 69 -10.65 3.32 -11.19
C LEU A 69 -10.04 4.35 -12.15
N GLY A 70 -8.71 4.35 -12.29
CA GLY A 70 -7.99 5.26 -13.16
C GLY A 70 -7.28 6.37 -12.38
N ILE A 71 -7.09 7.50 -13.06
CA ILE A 71 -6.43 8.70 -12.55
C ILE A 71 -7.44 9.83 -12.66
N ALA A 72 -7.93 10.33 -11.52
CA ALA A 72 -8.68 11.59 -11.49
C ALA A 72 -7.72 12.77 -11.59
N ARG A 73 -8.04 13.73 -12.43
CA ARG A 73 -7.41 15.04 -12.52
C ARG A 73 -7.74 15.86 -11.29
N ASP A 74 -6.96 16.90 -11.07
CA ASP A 74 -7.18 17.84 -9.96
C ASP A 74 -8.35 18.79 -10.28
N ASP A 75 -9.50 18.21 -10.63
CA ASP A 75 -10.76 18.85 -10.96
C ASP A 75 -11.89 18.27 -10.09
N PRO A 76 -12.75 19.09 -9.47
CA PRO A 76 -13.82 18.60 -8.59
C PRO A 76 -14.79 17.62 -9.25
N ASP A 77 -15.11 17.78 -10.53
CA ASP A 77 -16.10 16.95 -11.22
C ASP A 77 -15.48 15.59 -11.57
N ASP A 78 -14.22 15.57 -12.02
CA ASP A 78 -13.49 14.32 -12.27
C ASP A 78 -13.28 13.51 -10.98
N VAL A 79 -12.94 14.20 -9.87
CA VAL A 79 -12.87 13.55 -8.55
C VAL A 79 -14.22 12.97 -8.14
N ARG A 80 -15.32 13.69 -8.35
CA ARG A 80 -16.68 13.22 -7.98
C ARG A 80 -17.08 12.00 -8.79
N GLU A 81 -16.84 12.01 -10.11
CA GLU A 81 -17.09 10.86 -10.98
C GLU A 81 -16.26 9.65 -10.55
N ALA A 82 -14.98 9.87 -10.24
CA ALA A 82 -14.08 8.83 -9.77
C ALA A 82 -14.52 8.25 -8.41
N LEU A 83 -14.96 9.07 -7.46
CA LEU A 83 -15.51 8.59 -6.18
C LEU A 83 -16.79 7.78 -6.39
N ALA A 84 -17.70 8.23 -7.26
CA ALA A 84 -18.91 7.49 -7.60
C ALA A 84 -18.62 6.13 -8.25
N SER A 85 -17.56 6.03 -9.06
CA SER A 85 -17.15 4.78 -9.70
C SER A 85 -16.67 3.70 -8.72
N ALA A 86 -16.46 4.04 -7.43
CA ALA A 86 -16.14 3.09 -6.37
C ALA A 86 -17.37 2.29 -5.87
N GLU A 87 -18.56 2.49 -6.45
CA GLU A 87 -19.78 1.80 -6.05
C GLU A 87 -19.62 0.26 -6.04
N GLY A 88 -20.08 -0.36 -4.95
CA GLY A 88 -19.99 -1.80 -4.74
C GLY A 88 -18.59 -2.34 -4.40
N ALA A 89 -17.60 -1.46 -4.20
CA ALA A 89 -16.35 -1.82 -3.54
C ALA A 89 -16.57 -2.05 -2.03
N ASP A 90 -15.69 -2.85 -1.43
CA ASP A 90 -15.66 -3.07 0.02
C ASP A 90 -14.74 -2.08 0.74
N LEU A 91 -13.81 -1.48 -0.01
CA LEU A 91 -12.89 -0.45 0.46
C LEU A 91 -12.36 0.33 -0.74
N LEU A 92 -12.29 1.65 -0.62
CA LEU A 92 -11.64 2.54 -1.58
C LEU A 92 -10.25 2.94 -1.05
N VAL A 93 -9.26 2.85 -1.92
CA VAL A 93 -7.90 3.33 -1.68
C VAL A 93 -7.63 4.48 -2.62
N THR A 94 -7.22 5.63 -2.08
CA THR A 94 -6.77 6.77 -2.91
C THR A 94 -5.25 6.92 -2.81
N ILE A 95 -4.61 7.33 -3.91
CA ILE A 95 -3.17 7.57 -3.99
C ILE A 95 -2.95 8.95 -4.61
N GLY A 96 -2.27 9.83 -3.89
CA GLY A 96 -2.28 11.26 -4.25
C GLY A 96 -3.38 11.99 -3.49
N GLY A 97 -3.37 13.33 -3.51
CA GLY A 97 -4.37 14.13 -2.76
C GLY A 97 -4.39 13.84 -1.25
N ALA A 98 -3.25 13.47 -0.67
CA ALA A 98 -3.14 13.24 0.78
C ALA A 98 -2.44 14.41 1.49
N SER A 99 -1.76 15.28 0.73
CA SER A 99 -1.05 16.42 1.27
C SER A 99 -2.04 17.53 1.63
N VAL A 100 -1.88 18.07 2.83
CA VAL A 100 -2.69 19.16 3.34
C VAL A 100 -2.21 20.45 2.67
N GLY A 101 -2.75 20.75 1.50
CA GLY A 101 -2.55 22.00 0.77
C GLY A 101 -3.87 22.45 0.17
N ASP A 102 -3.97 23.74 -0.13
CA ASP A 102 -5.20 24.42 -0.58
C ASP A 102 -5.82 23.87 -1.88
N HIS A 103 -5.18 22.90 -2.52
CA HIS A 103 -5.58 22.28 -3.80
C HIS A 103 -6.00 20.80 -3.66
N ASP A 104 -6.26 20.31 -2.44
CA ASP A 104 -6.69 18.91 -2.23
C ASP A 104 -8.20 18.74 -2.57
N HIS A 105 -8.52 18.76 -3.85
CA HIS A 105 -9.88 18.55 -4.38
C HIS A 105 -10.47 17.22 -3.92
N LEU A 106 -9.65 16.18 -3.76
CA LEU A 106 -10.08 14.89 -3.26
C LEU A 106 -10.71 14.99 -1.88
N ARG A 107 -10.03 15.59 -0.89
CA ARG A 107 -10.58 15.72 0.47
C ARG A 107 -11.81 16.61 0.53
N ARG A 108 -11.81 17.69 -0.25
CA ARG A 108 -12.94 18.62 -0.32
C ARG A 108 -14.17 17.93 -0.88
N VAL A 109 -14.07 17.33 -2.07
CA VAL A 109 -15.18 16.63 -2.72
C VAL A 109 -15.60 15.42 -1.88
N PHE A 110 -14.65 14.67 -1.31
CA PHE A 110 -14.96 13.60 -0.36
C PHE A 110 -15.87 14.08 0.77
N ALA A 111 -15.59 15.24 1.38
CA ALA A 111 -16.45 15.81 2.42
C ALA A 111 -17.80 16.32 1.88
N GLU A 112 -17.83 16.97 0.71
CA GLU A 112 -19.05 17.44 0.04
C GLU A 112 -20.00 16.28 -0.30
N GLU A 113 -19.45 15.12 -0.70
CA GLU A 113 -20.20 13.88 -0.97
C GLU A 113 -20.60 13.13 0.33
N GLY A 114 -20.48 13.76 1.50
CA GLY A 114 -20.89 13.17 2.79
C GLY A 114 -19.84 12.27 3.43
N GLY A 115 -18.58 12.36 3.00
CA GLY A 115 -17.45 11.68 3.60
C GLY A 115 -17.07 12.24 4.97
N SER A 116 -16.68 11.36 5.88
CA SER A 116 -16.22 11.70 7.22
C SER A 116 -14.84 11.11 7.50
N LEU A 117 -13.95 11.92 8.08
CA LEU A 117 -12.59 11.47 8.44
C LEU A 117 -12.60 10.90 9.86
N LEU A 118 -11.98 9.73 10.04
CA LEU A 118 -11.71 9.13 11.34
C LEU A 118 -10.33 9.55 11.87
N PHE A 119 -9.36 9.68 10.97
CA PHE A 119 -8.09 10.33 11.25
C PHE A 119 -7.47 10.88 9.97
N GLU A 120 -6.66 11.93 10.09
CA GLU A 120 -6.09 12.63 8.93
C GLU A 120 -4.61 12.37 8.71
N LYS A 121 -3.91 11.93 9.77
CA LYS A 121 -2.45 11.74 9.78
C LYS A 121 -2.09 10.62 10.75
N VAL A 122 -0.98 9.98 10.46
CA VAL A 122 -0.40 8.92 11.28
C VAL A 122 1.04 9.26 11.68
N ARG A 123 1.47 8.81 12.85
CA ARG A 123 2.81 9.10 13.40
C ARG A 123 3.85 8.09 12.89
N VAL A 124 3.94 7.94 11.57
CA VAL A 124 4.88 7.03 10.88
C VAL A 124 5.78 7.78 9.89
N LYS A 125 6.95 7.21 9.60
CA LYS A 125 7.89 7.69 8.59
C LYS A 125 8.39 6.50 7.75
N PRO A 126 8.26 6.53 6.41
CA PRO A 126 7.46 7.47 5.63
C PRO A 126 5.94 7.25 5.85
N GLY A 127 5.10 8.16 5.35
CA GLY A 127 3.65 7.95 5.34
C GLY A 127 2.79 8.82 6.26
N LYS A 128 3.35 9.87 6.87
CA LYS A 128 2.63 10.84 7.72
C LYS A 128 1.23 11.25 7.20
N PRO A 129 1.02 11.60 5.91
CA PRO A 129 -0.27 12.10 5.45
C PRO A 129 -1.33 11.02 5.20
N ALA A 130 -1.04 9.74 5.48
CA ALA A 130 -2.05 8.71 5.35
C ALA A 130 -3.23 8.98 6.29
N TRP A 131 -4.44 8.81 5.76
CA TRP A 131 -5.69 9.14 6.42
C TRP A 131 -6.72 8.04 6.20
N PHE A 132 -7.73 8.00 7.05
CA PHE A 132 -8.83 7.05 6.94
C PHE A 132 -10.14 7.74 7.24
N GLY A 133 -11.16 7.38 6.46
CA GLY A 133 -12.50 7.92 6.57
C GLY A 133 -13.54 6.93 6.06
N ARG A 134 -14.77 7.42 5.95
CA ARG A 134 -15.88 6.71 5.32
C ARG A 134 -16.65 7.66 4.41
N LEU A 135 -16.92 7.21 3.18
CA LEU A 135 -17.89 7.84 2.29
C LEU A 135 -19.18 7.03 2.40
N HIS A 136 -20.17 7.56 3.12
CA HIS A 136 -21.32 6.79 3.58
C HIS A 136 -20.87 5.50 4.33
N ASP A 137 -21.18 4.31 3.80
CA ASP A 137 -20.76 3.02 4.36
C ASP A 137 -19.43 2.49 3.79
N LEU A 138 -18.87 3.13 2.76
CA LEU A 138 -17.63 2.70 2.10
C LEU A 138 -16.42 3.21 2.90
N PRO A 139 -15.58 2.34 3.49
CA PRO A 139 -14.33 2.76 4.10
C PRO A 139 -13.35 3.26 3.03
N VAL A 140 -12.69 4.38 3.33
CA VAL A 140 -11.73 5.03 2.42
C VAL A 140 -10.38 5.19 3.11
N LEU A 141 -9.34 4.63 2.51
CA LEU A 141 -7.95 4.73 2.95
C LEU A 141 -7.17 5.61 1.98
N GLY A 142 -6.80 6.81 2.44
CA GLY A 142 -5.98 7.70 1.64
C GLY A 142 -4.50 7.49 1.90
N LEU A 143 -3.75 7.21 0.83
CA LEU A 143 -2.33 6.96 0.85
C LEU A 143 -1.54 8.16 0.27
N PRO A 144 -0.31 8.40 0.75
CA PRO A 144 0.55 9.43 0.20
C PRO A 144 0.86 9.20 -1.29
N GLY A 145 0.99 10.27 -2.09
CA GLY A 145 1.33 10.15 -3.52
C GLY A 145 2.74 9.60 -3.81
N ASN A 146 3.67 9.71 -2.86
CA ASN A 146 5.00 9.13 -3.00
C ASN A 146 4.92 7.57 -2.98
N PRO A 147 5.39 6.86 -4.02
CA PRO A 147 5.19 5.41 -4.15
C PRO A 147 5.73 4.56 -3.00
N VAL A 148 6.90 4.94 -2.45
CA VAL A 148 7.49 4.24 -1.30
C VAL A 148 6.59 4.42 -0.08
N SER A 149 6.17 5.66 0.18
CA SER A 149 5.27 6.00 1.28
C SER A 149 3.91 5.29 1.14
N ALA A 150 3.34 5.26 -0.06
CA ALA A 150 2.10 4.56 -0.39
C ALA A 150 2.21 3.06 -0.08
N MET A 151 3.28 2.40 -0.51
CA MET A 151 3.42 0.97 -0.27
C MET A 151 3.69 0.62 1.19
N VAL A 152 4.49 1.43 1.90
CA VAL A 152 4.71 1.26 3.35
C VAL A 152 3.37 1.35 4.08
N THR A 153 2.60 2.40 3.81
CA THR A 153 1.31 2.64 4.45
C THR A 153 0.25 1.62 4.04
N ALA A 154 0.25 1.16 2.79
CA ALA A 154 -0.60 0.06 2.35
C ALA A 154 -0.28 -1.25 3.10
N ARG A 155 1.01 -1.58 3.29
CA ARG A 155 1.38 -2.73 4.12
C ARG A 155 0.88 -2.56 5.56
N LEU A 156 1.06 -1.38 6.15
CA LEU A 156 0.67 -1.12 7.54
C LEU A 156 -0.84 -1.06 7.78
N PHE A 157 -1.64 -0.60 6.80
CA PHE A 157 -3.06 -0.32 7.00
C PHE A 157 -3.98 -1.09 6.04
N LEU A 158 -3.66 -1.16 4.75
CA LEU A 158 -4.47 -1.88 3.77
C LEU A 158 -4.39 -3.39 3.97
N VAL A 159 -3.21 -3.97 4.22
CA VAL A 159 -3.08 -5.43 4.41
C VAL A 159 -3.86 -5.92 5.64
N PRO A 160 -3.78 -5.29 6.83
CA PRO A 160 -4.66 -5.64 7.94
C PRO A 160 -6.15 -5.49 7.61
N ALA A 161 -6.55 -4.41 6.91
CA ALA A 161 -7.94 -4.22 6.50
C ALA A 161 -8.44 -5.33 5.57
N LEU A 162 -7.64 -5.72 4.58
CA LEU A 162 -7.96 -6.84 3.67
C LEU A 162 -8.12 -8.16 4.41
N ARG A 163 -7.24 -8.42 5.37
CA ARG A 163 -7.34 -9.64 6.18
C ARG A 163 -8.59 -9.65 7.03
N THR A 164 -8.99 -8.52 7.60
CA THR A 164 -10.28 -8.40 8.30
C THR A 164 -11.44 -8.71 7.35
N LEU A 165 -11.47 -8.14 6.15
CA LEU A 165 -12.50 -8.42 5.14
C LEU A 165 -12.55 -9.89 4.71
N LEU A 166 -11.41 -10.57 4.73
CA LEU A 166 -11.26 -12.00 4.45
C LEU A 166 -11.50 -12.90 5.67
N ALA A 167 -11.94 -12.35 6.81
CA ALA A 167 -12.09 -13.06 8.09
C ALA A 167 -10.81 -13.80 8.52
N GLN A 168 -9.64 -13.22 8.24
CA GLN A 168 -8.33 -13.76 8.60
C GLN A 168 -7.75 -13.01 9.82
N PRO A 169 -6.92 -13.69 10.64
CA PRO A 169 -6.22 -13.04 11.74
C PRO A 169 -5.34 -11.87 11.26
N THR A 170 -5.55 -10.70 11.83
CA THR A 170 -4.76 -9.49 11.58
C THR A 170 -3.38 -9.54 12.24
N ALA A 171 -3.20 -10.36 13.28
CA ALA A 171 -1.90 -10.60 13.91
C ALA A 171 -0.84 -11.12 12.93
N LEU A 172 -1.27 -11.81 11.86
CA LEU A 172 -0.40 -12.30 10.80
C LEU A 172 -0.25 -11.32 9.63
N ALA A 173 -0.95 -10.17 9.65
CA ALA A 173 -0.94 -9.17 8.57
C ALA A 173 0.42 -8.51 8.41
N LEU A 174 1.11 -8.31 9.53
CA LEU A 174 2.43 -7.72 9.61
C LEU A 174 3.34 -8.69 10.37
N GLY A 175 4.03 -9.56 9.64
CA GLY A 175 5.05 -10.43 10.23
C GLY A 175 6.31 -9.60 10.52
N PHE A 176 6.54 -9.28 11.79
CA PHE A 176 7.80 -8.67 12.22
C PHE A 176 8.73 -9.75 12.78
N GLU A 177 9.98 -9.72 12.34
CA GLU A 177 11.05 -10.57 12.84
C GLU A 177 12.13 -9.68 13.44
N THR A 178 12.73 -10.12 14.55
CA THR A 178 13.90 -9.45 15.13
C THR A 178 15.15 -9.92 14.41
N SER A 179 15.99 -8.98 13.97
CA SER A 179 17.27 -9.26 13.33
C SER A 179 18.35 -8.29 13.82
N VAL A 180 19.61 -8.71 13.68
CA VAL A 180 20.78 -7.87 13.92
C VAL A 180 21.00 -6.93 12.72
N LEU A 181 21.38 -5.68 12.97
CA LEU A 181 21.76 -4.74 11.94
C LEU A 181 23.22 -4.94 11.53
N SER A 182 23.53 -4.84 10.23
CA SER A 182 24.92 -4.90 9.75
C SER A 182 25.68 -3.58 9.95
N GLU A 183 24.96 -2.47 10.11
CA GLU A 183 25.49 -1.12 10.29
C GLU A 183 24.63 -0.35 11.30
N PRO A 184 25.22 0.59 12.06
CA PRO A 184 24.47 1.37 13.04
C PRO A 184 23.37 2.20 12.36
N LEU A 185 22.22 2.30 13.03
CA LEU A 185 21.13 3.18 12.64
C LEU A 185 20.95 4.27 13.68
N ASP A 186 20.64 5.48 13.21
CA ASP A 186 20.22 6.56 14.08
C ASP A 186 18.95 6.18 14.84
N LYS A 187 18.82 6.72 16.05
CA LYS A 187 17.60 6.57 16.83
C LYS A 187 16.42 7.19 16.08
N ASN A 188 15.28 6.50 16.12
CA ASN A 188 14.03 7.08 15.64
C ASN A 188 13.74 8.43 16.32
N GLY A 189 13.23 9.38 15.54
CA GLY A 189 12.69 10.63 16.06
C GLY A 189 11.33 10.45 16.73
N ASP A 190 10.45 11.45 16.57
CA ASP A 190 9.07 11.45 17.09
C ASP A 190 8.14 10.45 16.39
N ARG A 191 8.55 9.93 15.23
CA ARG A 191 7.77 9.03 14.38
C ARG A 191 8.35 7.64 14.35
N GLU A 192 7.46 6.66 14.35
CA GLU A 192 7.84 5.29 14.09
C GLU A 192 8.37 5.18 12.67
N THR A 193 9.63 4.76 12.53
CA THR A 193 10.33 4.78 11.25
C THR A 193 10.41 3.37 10.68
N TYR A 194 9.97 3.25 9.43
CA TYR A 194 9.96 2.04 8.62
C TYR A 194 10.94 2.23 7.46
N LEU A 195 12.17 1.75 7.65
CA LEU A 195 13.23 1.83 6.64
C LEU A 195 13.22 0.60 5.75
N ARG A 196 13.55 0.77 4.48
CA ARG A 196 13.82 -0.34 3.57
C ARG A 196 15.19 -0.93 3.89
N GLY A 197 15.30 -2.25 3.88
CA GLY A 197 16.56 -2.95 4.09
C GLY A 197 16.60 -4.33 3.43
N PHE A 198 17.80 -4.86 3.24
CA PHE A 198 18.02 -6.16 2.61
C PHE A 198 18.91 -7.04 3.48
N ARG A 199 18.85 -8.34 3.25
CA ARG A 199 19.74 -9.34 3.86
C ARG A 199 20.10 -10.37 2.80
N GLU A 200 21.36 -10.78 2.76
CA GLU A 200 21.83 -11.77 1.78
C GLU A 200 21.31 -13.18 2.11
N THR A 201 21.10 -13.48 3.38
CA THR A 201 20.59 -14.76 3.86
C THR A 201 19.42 -14.55 4.80
N VAL A 202 18.51 -15.52 4.88
CA VAL A 202 17.29 -15.43 5.71
C VAL A 202 17.60 -15.12 7.17
N THR A 203 18.71 -15.65 7.69
CA THR A 203 19.18 -15.48 9.08
C THR A 203 20.31 -14.45 9.21
N GLY A 204 20.71 -13.82 8.11
CA GLY A 204 21.81 -12.85 8.07
C GLY A 204 21.41 -11.49 8.65
N PRO A 205 22.41 -10.64 8.97
CA PRO A 205 22.13 -9.29 9.43
C PRO A 205 21.42 -8.48 8.33
N VAL A 206 20.58 -7.53 8.74
CA VAL A 206 19.87 -6.65 7.81
C VAL A 206 20.66 -5.37 7.62
N ARG A 207 20.85 -5.00 6.37
CA ARG A 207 21.44 -3.73 5.95
C ARG A 207 20.36 -2.78 5.44
N PRO A 208 20.22 -1.57 6.01
CA PRO A 208 19.33 -0.56 5.44
C PRO A 208 19.88 -0.09 4.09
N TYR A 209 19.00 0.29 3.17
CA TYR A 209 19.45 0.97 1.96
C TYR A 209 19.99 2.36 2.30
N SER A 210 21.06 2.78 1.61
CA SER A 210 21.67 4.10 1.79
C SER A 210 20.73 5.25 1.40
N GLU A 211 19.82 5.00 0.45
CA GLU A 211 18.80 5.95 0.01
C GLU A 211 17.40 5.45 0.39
N GLN A 212 16.68 6.26 1.17
CA GLN A 212 15.38 5.91 1.74
C GLN A 212 14.23 6.73 1.15
N ALA A 213 14.51 7.89 0.55
CA ALA A 213 13.51 8.86 0.11
C ALA A 213 13.15 8.76 -1.38
N ARG A 214 14.09 8.33 -2.23
CA ARG A 214 13.80 8.27 -3.68
C ARG A 214 12.65 7.30 -3.96
N ALA A 215 11.76 7.73 -4.87
CA ALA A 215 10.73 6.91 -5.53
C ALA A 215 11.31 5.72 -6.31
N CYS A 216 12.64 5.57 -6.33
CA CYS A 216 13.34 4.36 -6.75
C CYS A 216 12.76 3.17 -6.02
N LEU A 217 11.99 2.36 -6.73
CA LEU A 217 11.62 0.99 -6.40
C LEU A 217 12.87 0.08 -6.47
N ASN A 218 14.00 0.54 -5.91
CA ASN A 218 15.36 0.00 -6.00
C ASN A 218 15.89 -0.21 -7.43
N TRP A 219 15.80 0.82 -8.28
CA TRP A 219 16.70 0.89 -9.43
C TRP A 219 18.11 1.24 -8.96
N GLN A 220 19.07 0.36 -9.22
CA GLN A 220 20.51 0.66 -9.12
C GLN A 220 21.13 0.35 -10.49
N PRO A 221 22.13 1.12 -10.96
CA PRO A 221 22.79 0.89 -12.25
C PRO A 221 23.38 -0.51 -12.41
N GLN A 222 23.68 -1.19 -11.30
CA GLN A 222 24.17 -2.57 -11.27
C GLN A 222 23.10 -3.66 -11.51
N TYR A 223 21.82 -3.32 -11.67
CA TYR A 223 20.76 -4.27 -11.99
C TYR A 223 20.47 -4.20 -13.51
N PRO A 224 21.03 -5.12 -14.32
CA PRO A 224 21.06 -5.00 -15.78
C PRO A 224 19.73 -5.37 -16.46
N ASP A 225 18.77 -5.95 -15.73
CA ASP A 225 17.53 -6.47 -16.28
C ASP A 225 16.31 -6.26 -15.36
N LEU A 226 15.12 -6.40 -15.93
CA LEU A 226 13.82 -6.23 -15.26
C LEU A 226 13.61 -7.23 -14.11
N ASP A 227 14.12 -8.46 -14.23
CA ASP A 227 13.95 -9.51 -13.22
C ASP A 227 14.75 -9.17 -11.94
N SER A 228 15.93 -8.59 -12.10
CA SER A 228 16.77 -8.10 -11.01
C SER A 228 16.14 -6.90 -10.28
N ILE A 229 15.49 -6.00 -11.03
CA ILE A 229 14.75 -4.85 -10.48
C ILE A 229 13.54 -5.33 -9.64
N ILE A 230 12.77 -6.28 -10.14
CA ILE A 230 11.56 -6.79 -9.46
C ILE A 230 11.92 -7.55 -8.18
N SER A 231 13.02 -8.30 -8.18
CA SER A 231 13.46 -9.13 -7.05
C SER A 231 13.95 -8.34 -5.83
N HIS A 232 14.44 -7.11 -6.03
CA HIS A 232 15.05 -6.28 -4.99
C HIS A 232 14.16 -5.11 -4.54
N ALA A 233 13.08 -4.79 -5.27
CA ALA A 233 12.25 -3.61 -5.06
C ALA A 233 11.52 -3.56 -3.70
N TRP A 234 11.32 -4.70 -3.04
CA TRP A 234 10.41 -4.80 -1.88
C TRP A 234 10.97 -5.59 -0.71
N GLN A 235 12.21 -5.32 -0.37
CA GLN A 235 12.84 -5.98 0.77
C GLN A 235 12.68 -5.11 2.03
N TRP A 236 11.88 -5.67 2.94
CA TRP A 236 11.75 -5.47 4.40
C TRP A 236 11.62 -4.05 4.95
N HIS A 237 10.63 -3.87 5.83
CA HIS A 237 10.48 -2.65 6.63
C HIS A 237 11.03 -2.91 8.03
N LEU A 238 12.15 -2.27 8.34
CA LEU A 238 12.77 -2.31 9.66
C LEU A 238 11.96 -1.44 10.64
N LYS A 239 11.57 -2.02 11.77
CA LYS A 239 10.98 -1.32 12.91
C LYS A 239 12.01 -1.23 14.04
N HIS A 240 12.61 -0.07 14.23
CA HIS A 240 13.56 0.13 15.33
C HIS A 240 12.82 0.31 16.65
N HIS A 241 12.89 -0.68 17.53
CA HIS A 241 12.48 -0.55 18.93
C HIS A 241 13.62 0.07 19.72
N GLY A 242 13.49 1.33 20.14
CA GLY A 242 14.50 2.01 20.93
C GLY A 242 14.66 1.37 22.31
N LYS A 243 15.57 0.40 22.46
CA LYS A 243 16.28 0.12 23.72
C LYS A 243 17.69 -0.38 23.40
N ALA A 244 18.69 0.37 23.82
CA ALA A 244 20.02 -0.19 24.03
C ALA A 244 19.93 -1.19 25.20
N PRO A 245 20.49 -2.42 25.11
CA PRO A 245 20.86 -3.14 26.32
C PRO A 245 22.02 -2.39 26.98
N VAL A 246 21.90 -2.22 28.30
CA VAL A 246 22.99 -1.83 29.21
C VAL A 246 24.03 -2.94 29.25
#